data_AF-A0A2A9NKT3-F1
#
_entry.id   AF-A0A2A9NKT3-F1
#
_cell.length_a   1.000
_cell.length_b   1.000
_cell.length_c   1.000
_cell.angle_alpha   90.00
_cell.angle_beta   90.00
_cell.angle_gamma   90.00
#
_symmetry.space_group_name_H-M   'P 1'
#
loop_
_entity.id
_entity.type
_entity.pdbx_description
1 polymer ?
#
loop_
_entity_poly.entity_id
_entity_poly.type
_entity_poly.pdbx_seq_one_letter_code
_entity_poly.pdbx_strand_id
1 'polypeptide(L)'
;DVLVKSHLISLYDPGDEGMYISADVYLVETNWVARASCTNQLFKEHAYDLPKSSRLMVTRAANVEQNLNLSRVFNNLSITVDGQLKMPMDQGMTNGIHLVIPSRSNVYVYQKRYKFKVRVFFLWDAYNQLWNVGMRGGQGVFSRECVFEILAEEYAVMDRKIEGFG
;
A
#
# COMPACT_ATOMS: atom_id res chain seq x y z
N ASP A 1 9.34 -1.31 11.24
CA ASP A 1 9.08 -2.04 10.00
C ASP A 1 8.81 -3.50 10.31
N VAL A 2 7.68 -4.03 9.84
CA VAL A 2 7.33 -5.45 9.96
C VAL A 2 7.38 -6.08 8.57
N LEU A 3 8.15 -7.15 8.38
CA LEU A 3 8.15 -7.89 7.12
C LEU A 3 6.79 -8.58 6.97
N VAL A 4 6.03 -8.20 5.95
CA VAL A 4 4.68 -8.73 5.70
C VAL A 4 4.63 -9.71 4.54
N LYS A 5 5.60 -9.63 3.62
CA LYS A 5 5.70 -10.55 2.49
C LYS A 5 7.10 -10.54 1.89
N SER A 6 7.51 -11.68 1.37
CA SER A 6 8.67 -11.79 0.47
C SER A 6 8.22 -12.47 -0.81
N HIS A 7 8.75 -12.01 -1.94
CA HIS A 7 8.41 -12.52 -3.27
C HIS A 7 9.67 -12.77 -4.09
N LEU A 8 9.74 -13.92 -4.75
CA LEU A 8 10.73 -14.20 -5.78
C LEU A 8 10.06 -14.06 -7.15
N ILE A 9 10.61 -13.22 -8.02
CA ILE A 9 10.09 -12.96 -9.36
C ILE A 9 11.19 -13.29 -10.37
N SER A 10 10.92 -14.19 -11.30
CA SER A 10 11.81 -14.40 -12.45
C SER A 10 11.74 -13.19 -13.39
N LEU A 11 12.89 -12.60 -13.67
CA LEU A 11 13.06 -11.60 -14.74
C LEU A 11 13.37 -12.28 -16.07
N TYR A 12 14.16 -13.35 -16.03
CA TYR A 12 14.64 -14.10 -17.18
C TYR A 12 15.02 -15.51 -16.73
N ASP A 13 14.55 -16.53 -17.45
CA ASP A 13 14.81 -17.94 -17.13
C ASP A 13 14.82 -18.80 -18.41
N PRO A 14 15.96 -18.86 -19.13
CA PRO A 14 16.18 -19.74 -20.27
C PRO A 14 16.42 -21.22 -19.90
N GLY A 15 16.36 -21.60 -18.62
CA GLY A 15 16.48 -22.98 -18.14
C GLY A 15 17.81 -23.32 -17.48
N ASP A 16 18.96 -22.89 -18.03
CA ASP A 16 20.30 -23.23 -17.47
C ASP A 16 20.86 -22.15 -16.53
N GLU A 17 20.50 -20.88 -16.78
CA GLU A 17 20.85 -19.73 -15.95
C GLU A 17 19.63 -18.83 -15.85
N GLY A 18 19.49 -18.08 -14.76
CA GLY A 18 18.32 -17.25 -14.54
C GLY A 18 18.64 -15.97 -13.79
N MET A 19 17.82 -14.94 -14.02
CA MET A 19 17.87 -13.72 -13.24
C MET A 19 16.55 -13.52 -12.53
N TYR A 20 16.62 -13.32 -11.21
CA TYR A 20 15.46 -13.17 -10.36
C TYR A 20 15.55 -11.89 -9.54
N ILE A 21 14.41 -11.48 -9.04
CA ILE A 21 14.25 -10.45 -8.02
C ILE A 21 13.71 -11.10 -6.77
N SER A 22 14.37 -10.86 -5.64
CA SER A 22 13.78 -11.04 -4.33
C SER A 22 13.28 -9.68 -3.84
N ALA A 23 11.98 -9.57 -3.56
CA ALA A 23 11.35 -8.36 -3.05
C ALA A 23 10.77 -8.60 -1.66
N ASP A 24 11.35 -7.93 -0.66
CA ASP A 24 10.85 -7.93 0.71
C ASP A 24 9.95 -6.71 0.92
N VAL A 25 8.72 -6.95 1.32
CA VAL A 25 7.68 -5.94 1.58
C VAL A 25 7.55 -5.75 3.08
N TYR A 26 7.78 -4.53 3.54
CA TYR A 26 7.65 -4.14 4.94
C TYR A 26 6.48 -3.18 5.12
N LEU A 27 5.61 -3.46 6.09
CA LEU A 27 4.69 -2.46 6.62
C LEU A 27 5.49 -1.54 7.55
N VAL A 28 5.54 -0.25 7.21
CA VAL A 28 6.29 0.77 7.93
C VAL A 28 5.39 1.50 8.90
N GLU A 29 4.22 1.91 8.42
CA GLU A 29 3.33 2.79 9.17
C GLU A 29 1.87 2.50 8.79
N THR A 30 0.99 2.71 9.75
CA THR A 30 -0.45 2.66 9.55
C THR A 30 -1.08 3.86 10.23
N ASN A 31 -1.76 4.71 9.47
CA ASN A 31 -2.32 5.94 9.98
C ASN A 31 -3.73 6.20 9.42
N TRP A 32 -4.48 7.05 10.12
CA TRP A 32 -5.79 7.53 9.67
C TRP A 32 -5.61 8.89 8.99
N VAL A 33 -6.12 9.04 7.78
CA VAL A 33 -6.06 10.28 6.99
C VAL A 33 -7.44 10.91 6.94
N ALA A 34 -7.53 12.19 7.29
CA ALA A 34 -8.80 12.91 7.23
C ALA A 34 -9.32 12.96 5.79
N ARG A 35 -10.59 12.57 5.61
CA ARG A 35 -11.25 12.52 4.29
C ARG A 35 -12.33 13.58 4.14
N ALA A 36 -13.17 13.75 5.16
CA ALA A 36 -14.25 14.71 5.15
C ALA A 36 -14.59 15.18 6.57
N SER A 37 -15.24 16.33 6.66
CA SER A 37 -15.95 16.79 7.84
C SER A 37 -17.37 17.09 7.40
N CYS A 38 -18.34 16.48 8.05
CA CYS A 38 -19.76 16.62 7.70
C CYS A 38 -20.50 17.23 8.89
N THR A 39 -21.28 18.27 8.62
CA THR A 39 -21.97 19.05 9.64
C THR A 39 -23.47 19.01 9.36
N ASN A 40 -24.25 18.50 10.31
CA ASN A 40 -25.70 18.51 10.24
C ASN A 40 -26.26 19.60 11.15
N GLN A 41 -26.76 20.68 10.55
CA GLN A 41 -27.41 21.77 11.28
C GLN A 41 -28.93 21.60 11.43
N LEU A 42 -29.51 20.55 10.85
CA LEU A 42 -30.94 20.29 10.93
C LEU A 42 -31.32 19.76 12.31
N PHE A 43 -32.59 19.90 12.67
CA PHE A 43 -33.18 19.28 13.88
C PHE A 43 -33.56 17.80 13.70
N LYS A 44 -33.14 17.20 12.58
CA LYS A 44 -33.34 15.79 12.24
C LYS A 44 -32.05 15.22 11.67
N GLU A 45 -31.96 13.90 11.63
CA GLU A 45 -30.84 13.21 10.98
C GLU A 45 -30.75 13.56 9.49
N HIS A 46 -29.53 13.54 8.97
CA HIS A 46 -29.27 13.77 7.56
C HIS A 46 -28.26 12.74 7.04
N ALA A 47 -28.54 12.21 5.86
CA ALA A 47 -27.68 11.22 5.21
C ALA A 47 -26.71 11.91 4.24
N TYR A 48 -25.45 11.49 4.26
CA TYR A 48 -24.41 11.92 3.33
C TYR A 48 -23.81 10.71 2.63
N ASP A 49 -23.55 10.86 1.33
CA ASP A 49 -22.88 9.87 0.52
C ASP A 49 -21.48 10.37 0.16
N LEU A 50 -20.46 9.63 0.60
CA LEU A 50 -19.06 9.93 0.25
C LEU A 50 -18.56 8.92 -0.78
N PRO A 51 -17.89 9.35 -1.87
CA PRO A 51 -17.34 8.42 -2.84
C PRO A 51 -16.25 7.56 -2.18
N LYS A 52 -16.31 6.24 -2.43
CA LYS A 52 -15.20 5.35 -2.09
C LYS A 52 -14.01 5.63 -3.00
N SER A 53 -12.82 5.61 -2.44
CA SER A 53 -11.59 5.69 -3.23
C SER A 53 -10.51 4.82 -2.60
N SER A 54 -10.13 3.72 -3.23
CA SER A 54 -8.86 3.04 -2.98
C SER A 54 -7.83 3.56 -3.98
N ARG A 55 -6.62 3.85 -3.51
CA ARG A 55 -5.54 4.35 -4.38
C ARG A 55 -4.19 3.87 -3.88
N LEU A 56 -3.43 3.25 -4.78
CA LEU A 56 -2.00 3.07 -4.65
C LEU A 56 -1.31 4.36 -5.08
N MET A 57 -0.49 4.93 -4.20
CA MET A 57 0.31 6.11 -4.47
C MET A 57 1.77 5.81 -4.16
N VAL A 58 2.63 5.94 -5.16
CA VAL A 58 4.06 5.75 -4.98
C VAL A 58 4.63 7.09 -4.54
N THR A 59 5.19 7.12 -3.33
CA THR A 59 5.64 8.38 -2.71
C THR A 59 7.15 8.59 -2.81
N ARG A 60 7.92 7.50 -2.98
CA ARG A 60 9.35 7.58 -3.25
C ARG A 60 9.83 6.36 -4.02
N ALA A 61 10.11 6.53 -5.32
CA ALA A 61 10.79 5.54 -6.13
C ALA A 61 12.22 6.00 -6.41
N ALA A 62 13.22 5.29 -5.90
CA ALA A 62 14.59 5.47 -6.35
C ALA A 62 14.78 4.78 -7.72
N ASN A 63 14.24 5.35 -8.80
CA ASN A 63 14.37 4.85 -10.18
C ASN A 63 13.96 3.37 -10.41
N VAL A 64 13.27 2.74 -9.46
CA VAL A 64 12.94 1.30 -9.51
C VAL A 64 11.79 1.02 -10.47
N GLU A 65 10.81 1.93 -10.53
CA GLU A 65 9.57 1.72 -11.29
C GLU A 65 9.72 1.77 -12.80
N GLN A 66 10.69 2.54 -13.32
CA GLN A 66 10.82 2.69 -14.78
C GLN A 66 11.24 1.39 -15.48
N ASN A 67 11.91 0.48 -14.76
CA ASN A 67 12.43 -0.77 -15.34
C ASN A 67 11.87 -2.03 -14.68
N LEU A 68 11.36 -1.95 -13.46
CA LEU A 68 10.75 -3.08 -12.75
C LEU A 68 9.27 -2.80 -12.59
N ASN A 69 8.45 -3.60 -13.27
CA ASN A 69 7.01 -3.55 -13.14
C ASN A 69 6.58 -4.06 -11.76
N LEU A 70 6.83 -3.27 -10.72
CA LEU A 70 6.57 -3.58 -9.31
C LEU A 70 5.09 -3.76 -9.01
N SER A 71 4.19 -3.36 -9.92
CA SER A 71 2.76 -3.72 -9.83
C SER A 71 2.58 -5.22 -9.62
N ARG A 72 3.45 -6.08 -10.19
CA ARG A 72 3.43 -7.53 -9.99
C ARG A 72 3.74 -7.97 -8.56
N VAL A 73 4.57 -7.23 -7.82
CA VAL A 73 4.85 -7.49 -6.40
C VAL A 73 3.59 -7.28 -5.56
N PHE A 74 2.75 -6.31 -5.98
CA PHE A 74 1.53 -5.91 -5.30
C PHE A 74 0.28 -6.64 -5.79
N ASN A 75 0.31 -7.20 -7.01
CA ASN A 75 -0.72 -8.12 -7.47
C ASN A 75 -0.81 -9.28 -6.48
N ASN A 76 -2.00 -9.51 -5.94
CA ASN A 76 -2.28 -10.52 -4.91
C ASN A 76 -1.52 -10.30 -3.58
N LEU A 77 -1.10 -9.07 -3.27
CA LEU A 77 -0.70 -8.72 -1.90
C LEU A 77 -1.95 -8.62 -1.02
N SER A 78 -2.30 -9.71 -0.35
CA SER A 78 -3.21 -9.70 0.79
C SER A 78 -2.40 -9.54 2.07
N ILE A 79 -2.78 -8.57 2.90
CA ILE A 79 -2.23 -8.42 4.23
C ILE A 79 -3.35 -8.71 5.20
N THR A 80 -3.12 -9.62 6.14
CA THR A 80 -4.10 -9.93 7.17
C THR A 80 -3.69 -9.19 8.42
N VAL A 81 -4.20 -7.97 8.59
CA VAL A 81 -4.23 -7.29 9.89
C VAL A 81 -5.70 -7.29 10.30
N ASP A 82 -6.09 -8.17 11.22
CA ASP A 82 -7.43 -8.26 11.84
C ASP A 82 -8.67 -8.33 10.92
N GLY A 83 -8.50 -8.67 9.64
CA GLY A 83 -9.62 -8.85 8.71
C GLY A 83 -9.19 -8.52 7.29
N GLN A 84 -9.35 -9.50 6.39
CA GLN A 84 -9.07 -9.49 4.96
C GLN A 84 -8.82 -8.11 4.30
N LEU A 85 -7.57 -7.72 4.11
CA LEU A 85 -7.25 -6.63 3.18
C LEU A 85 -7.35 -7.16 1.74
N LYS A 86 -8.46 -6.84 1.07
CA LYS A 86 -8.58 -7.00 -0.40
C LYS A 86 -8.02 -5.74 -1.04
N MET A 87 -6.98 -5.88 -1.85
CA MET A 87 -6.53 -4.81 -2.73
C MET A 87 -7.22 -5.00 -4.09
N PRO A 88 -8.21 -4.18 -4.47
CA PRO A 88 -8.62 -4.11 -5.85
C PRO A 88 -7.62 -3.21 -6.60
N MET A 89 -6.66 -3.82 -7.30
CA MET A 89 -6.23 -3.24 -8.57
C MET A 89 -7.29 -3.63 -9.60
N ASP A 90 -8.45 -2.97 -9.58
CA ASP A 90 -9.10 -2.59 -10.83
C ASP A 90 -10.33 -1.70 -10.62
N GLN A 91 -10.63 -1.01 -11.71
CA GLN A 91 -11.44 0.18 -11.89
C GLN A 91 -12.88 0.10 -11.36
N GLY A 92 -13.32 1.18 -10.72
CA GLY A 92 -14.70 1.65 -10.80
C GLY A 92 -15.77 0.79 -10.13
N MET A 93 -15.91 0.88 -8.82
CA MET A 93 -17.21 0.66 -8.18
C MET A 93 -17.59 1.87 -7.31
N THR A 94 -18.63 2.56 -7.78
CA THR A 94 -19.19 3.85 -7.32
C THR A 94 -20.17 3.72 -6.15
N ASN A 95 -20.10 2.66 -5.34
CA ASN A 95 -20.97 2.57 -4.17
C ASN A 95 -20.33 3.35 -3.03
N GLY A 96 -20.83 4.56 -2.78
CA GLY A 96 -20.35 5.44 -1.72
C GLY A 96 -20.49 4.87 -0.32
N ILE A 97 -19.90 5.56 0.66
CA ILE A 97 -20.13 5.34 2.08
C ILE A 97 -21.39 6.12 2.44
N HIS A 98 -22.40 5.42 2.91
CA HIS A 98 -23.62 6.02 3.44
C HIS A 98 -23.41 6.37 4.92
N LEU A 99 -23.53 7.65 5.26
CA LEU A 99 -23.35 8.17 6.62
C LEU A 99 -24.64 8.82 7.11
N VAL A 100 -25.15 8.39 8.26
CA VAL A 100 -26.28 9.05 8.93
C VAL A 100 -25.73 9.91 10.06
N ILE A 101 -25.96 11.22 9.97
CA ILE A 101 -25.41 12.19 10.92
C ILE A 101 -26.53 12.70 11.84
N PRO A 102 -26.38 12.59 13.17
CA PRO A 102 -27.34 13.10 14.14
C PRO A 102 -27.65 14.59 13.96
N SER A 103 -28.82 15.01 14.41
CA SER A 103 -29.20 16.43 14.39
C SER A 103 -28.20 17.28 15.18
N ARG A 104 -27.94 18.50 14.71
CA ARG A 104 -27.07 19.49 15.38
C ARG A 104 -25.67 18.95 15.74
N SER A 105 -25.08 18.11 14.89
CA SER A 105 -23.79 17.46 15.16
C SER A 105 -22.78 17.61 14.01
N ASN A 106 -21.52 17.36 14.35
CA ASN A 106 -20.41 17.27 13.40
C ASN A 106 -19.79 15.89 13.48
N VAL A 107 -19.41 15.33 12.34
CA VAL A 107 -18.62 14.10 12.28
C VAL A 107 -17.43 14.29 11.34
N TYR A 108 -16.34 13.63 11.70
CA TYR A 108 -15.11 13.59 10.96
C TYR A 108 -14.93 12.18 10.39
N VAL A 109 -14.68 12.11 9.10
CA VAL A 109 -14.49 10.86 8.38
C VAL A 109 -13.02 10.71 8.07
N TYR A 110 -12.45 9.59 8.48
CA TYR A 110 -11.08 9.21 8.26
C TYR A 110 -11.00 7.95 7.42
N GLN A 111 -9.96 7.86 6.60
CA GLN A 111 -9.65 6.68 5.80
C GLN A 111 -8.31 6.10 6.23
N LYS A 112 -8.22 4.78 6.31
CA LYS A 112 -6.98 4.09 6.68
C LYS A 112 -5.95 4.19 5.55
N ARG A 113 -4.73 4.56 5.90
CA ARG A 113 -3.57 4.56 5.01
C ARG A 113 -2.50 3.63 5.54
N TYR A 114 -1.98 2.79 4.67
CA TYR A 114 -0.83 1.92 4.93
C TYR A 114 0.37 2.43 4.15
N LYS A 115 1.52 2.51 4.82
CA LYS A 115 2.79 2.87 4.20
C LYS A 115 3.70 1.66 4.21
N PHE A 116 4.24 1.36 3.04
CA PHE A 116 5.09 0.22 2.83
C PHE A 116 6.44 0.64 2.29
N LYS A 117 7.47 -0.10 2.68
CA LYS A 117 8.79 -0.05 2.07
C LYS A 117 9.04 -1.40 1.43
N VAL A 118 9.46 -1.39 0.18
CA VAL A 118 9.91 -2.60 -0.52
C VAL A 118 11.39 -2.51 -0.77
N ARG A 119 12.10 -3.56 -0.38
CA ARG A 119 13.52 -3.74 -0.64
C ARG A 119 13.69 -4.85 -1.66
N VAL A 120 14.35 -4.52 -2.75
CA VAL A 120 14.60 -5.40 -3.89
C VAL A 120 16.06 -5.79 -3.92
N PHE A 121 16.31 -7.09 -4.02
CA PHE A 121 17.59 -7.70 -4.29
C PHE A 121 17.53 -8.41 -5.64
N PHE A 122 18.67 -8.45 -6.33
CA PHE A 122 18.79 -9.14 -7.60
C PHE A 122 19.59 -10.41 -7.38
N LEU A 123 19.06 -11.52 -7.88
CA LEU A 123 19.65 -12.84 -7.77
C LEU A 123 20.01 -13.34 -9.17
N TRP A 124 21.17 -13.94 -9.26
CA TRP A 124 21.66 -14.64 -10.44
C TRP A 124 21.71 -16.12 -10.11
N ASP A 125 20.96 -16.94 -10.84
CA ASP A 125 21.06 -18.38 -10.79
C ASP A 125 22.04 -18.85 -11.86
N ALA A 126 23.12 -19.48 -11.43
CA ALA A 126 24.03 -20.19 -12.30
C ALA A 126 24.66 -21.35 -11.54
N TYR A 127 24.92 -22.44 -12.27
CA TYR A 127 25.49 -23.66 -11.70
C TYR A 127 24.64 -24.27 -10.58
N ASN A 128 23.31 -24.19 -10.69
CA ASN A 128 22.34 -24.64 -9.67
C ASN A 128 22.51 -23.93 -8.32
N GLN A 129 22.92 -22.66 -8.33
CA GLN A 129 23.13 -21.86 -7.12
C GLN A 129 22.65 -20.42 -7.35
N LEU A 130 21.93 -19.90 -6.35
CA LEU A 130 21.47 -18.51 -6.33
C LEU A 130 22.51 -17.61 -5.68
N TRP A 131 22.96 -16.62 -6.44
CA TRP A 131 23.95 -15.64 -6.03
C TRP A 131 23.33 -14.26 -5.94
N ASN A 132 23.62 -13.54 -4.86
CA ASN A 132 23.29 -12.13 -4.78
C ASN A 132 24.16 -11.32 -5.74
N VAL A 133 23.54 -10.49 -6.58
CA VAL A 133 24.27 -9.55 -7.43
C VAL A 133 24.99 -8.54 -6.55
N GLY A 134 26.30 -8.42 -6.70
CA GLY A 134 27.13 -7.49 -5.93
C GLY A 134 27.02 -6.04 -6.42
N MET A 135 27.31 -5.08 -5.55
CA MET A 135 27.38 -3.67 -5.94
C MET A 135 28.62 -3.40 -6.80
N ARG A 136 28.45 -2.78 -7.97
CA ARG A 136 29.58 -2.44 -8.85
C ARG A 136 30.56 -1.50 -8.13
N GLY A 137 31.83 -1.92 -7.99
CA GLY A 137 32.90 -1.10 -7.44
C GLY A 137 32.84 -0.89 -5.92
N GLY A 138 32.08 -1.71 -5.18
CA GLY A 138 31.95 -1.59 -3.73
C GLY A 138 31.77 -2.93 -3.03
N GLN A 139 31.66 -2.88 -1.70
CA GLN A 139 31.33 -4.05 -0.89
C GLN A 139 29.81 -4.14 -0.69
N GLY A 140 29.27 -5.35 -0.77
CA GLY A 140 27.88 -5.65 -0.43
C GLY A 140 26.99 -6.04 -1.61
N VAL A 141 25.74 -6.41 -1.27
CA VAL A 141 24.71 -6.82 -2.22
C VAL A 141 24.04 -5.61 -2.84
N PHE A 142 23.90 -5.62 -4.16
CA PHE A 142 23.15 -4.61 -4.89
C PHE A 142 21.66 -4.71 -4.52
N SER A 143 21.13 -3.62 -3.99
CA SER A 143 19.72 -3.52 -3.64
C SER A 143 19.13 -2.16 -4.01
N ARG A 144 17.81 -2.14 -4.11
CA ARG A 144 17.01 -0.96 -4.37
C ARG A 144 15.85 -0.91 -3.39
N GLU A 145 15.43 0.30 -3.05
CA GLU A 145 14.30 0.52 -2.16
C GLU A 145 13.27 1.42 -2.82
N CYS A 146 12.00 1.14 -2.57
CA CYS A 146 10.89 2.03 -2.89
C CYS A 146 9.91 2.10 -1.72
N VAL A 147 9.20 3.22 -1.63
CA VAL A 147 8.17 3.46 -0.62
C VAL A 147 6.88 3.83 -1.34
N PHE A 148 5.78 3.21 -0.93
CA PHE A 148 4.45 3.49 -1.45
C PHE A 148 3.44 3.52 -0.31
N GLU A 149 2.35 4.21 -0.57
CA GLU A 149 1.22 4.38 0.32
C GLU A 149 -0.03 3.82 -0.35
N ILE A 150 -0.88 3.13 0.42
CA ILE A 150 -2.16 2.59 -0.03
C ILE A 150 -3.24 3.17 0.86
N LEU A 151 -4.22 3.83 0.24
CA LEU A 151 -5.48 4.15 0.88
C LEU A 151 -6.40 2.92 0.79
N ALA A 152 -6.72 2.34 1.95
CA ALA A 152 -7.56 1.15 2.04
C ALA A 152 -9.04 1.52 2.11
N GLU A 153 -9.91 0.55 1.81
CA GLU A 153 -11.37 0.70 1.92
C GLU A 153 -11.90 0.59 3.35
N GLU A 154 -11.10 1.05 4.32
CA GLU A 154 -11.43 1.07 5.73
C GLU A 154 -11.64 2.52 6.17
N TYR A 155 -12.77 2.78 6.82
CA TYR A 155 -13.19 4.12 7.22
C TYR A 155 -13.56 4.16 8.69
N ALA A 156 -13.21 5.25 9.36
CA ALA A 156 -13.62 5.55 10.72
C ALA A 156 -14.40 6.87 10.73
N VAL A 157 -15.49 6.90 11.49
CA VAL A 157 -16.34 8.07 11.68
C VAL A 157 -16.29 8.43 13.15
N MET A 158 -15.97 9.68 13.45
CA MET A 158 -15.78 10.15 14.83
C MET A 158 -16.51 11.48 15.03
N ASP A 159 -17.03 11.70 16.22
CA ASP A 159 -17.63 12.96 16.67
C ASP A 159 -16.57 14.02 17.03
N ARG A 160 -15.33 13.58 17.25
CA ARG A 160 -14.17 14.42 17.54
C ARG A 160 -13.09 14.29 16.48
N LYS A 161 -12.43 15.41 16.20
CA LYS A 161 -11.26 15.43 15.32
C LYS A 161 -10.09 14.74 16.02
N ILE A 162 -9.45 13.81 15.34
CA ILE A 162 -8.14 13.30 15.74
C ILE A 162 -7.11 14.42 15.53
N GLU A 163 -6.55 14.91 16.62
CA GLU A 163 -5.40 15.81 16.62
C GLU A 163 -4.11 14.99 16.79
N GLY A 164 -3.08 15.23 15.96
CA GLY A 164 -1.73 14.71 16.22
C GLY A 164 -1.13 13.66 15.26
N PHE A 165 -1.55 13.56 14.00
CA PHE A 165 -0.79 12.80 13.00
C PHE A 165 -0.59 13.62 11.73
N GLY A 166 0.58 14.24 11.62
CA GLY A 166 1.12 14.92 10.44
C GLY A 166 2.58 14.51 10.26
#